data_AF-A0A7J7HTK2-F1
#
_entry.id   AF-A0A7J7HTK2-F1
#
_cell.length_a   1.000
_cell.length_b   1.000
_cell.length_c   1.000
_cell.angle_alpha   90.00
_cell.angle_beta   90.00
_cell.angle_gamma   90.00
#
_symmetry.space_group_name_H-M   'P 1'
#
loop_
_entity.id
_entity.type
_entity.pdbx_description
1 polymer ?
#
loop_
_entity_poly.entity_id
_entity_poly.type
_entity_poly.pdbx_seq_one_letter_code
_entity_poly.pdbx_strand_id
1 'polypeptide(L)'
;MGRFPHFFSLLPIFSLTVIFLSTTIALPQPTAALPLSTDSRWIVDETGRRVKLSCVNWASHLDAVVAEGLSKQPIDSISKKIVSMGFNCVRLTWPLFLATNDSLANTTIRQSFRNLGLIESIAGFQVNNPSIIDHSLISVFQFIPVNGANWSKLLKPKPK
;
A
#
# COMPACT_ATOMS: atom_id res chain seq x y z
N MET A 1 13.56 21.82 -67.24
CA MET A 1 12.73 20.72 -66.71
C MET A 1 13.65 19.67 -66.10
N GLY A 2 13.90 19.74 -64.80
CA GLY A 2 14.69 18.75 -64.07
C GLY A 2 14.04 18.53 -62.71
N ARG A 3 13.51 17.31 -62.50
CA ARG A 3 12.76 16.93 -61.30
C ARG A 3 13.71 16.16 -60.38
N PHE A 4 14.06 16.74 -59.23
CA PHE A 4 14.83 16.06 -58.19
C PHE A 4 13.95 15.02 -57.47
N PRO A 5 14.43 13.80 -57.19
CA PRO A 5 13.67 12.83 -56.41
C PRO A 5 13.87 13.11 -54.92
N HIS A 6 12.76 13.21 -54.17
CA HIS A 6 12.78 13.24 -52.72
C HIS A 6 13.13 11.85 -52.18
N PHE A 7 14.34 11.67 -51.68
CA PHE A 7 14.70 10.55 -50.81
C PHE A 7 14.05 10.78 -49.44
N PHE A 8 12.91 10.13 -49.18
CA PHE A 8 12.32 10.08 -47.84
C PHE A 8 13.16 9.13 -46.96
N SER A 9 13.90 9.70 -46.01
CA SER A 9 14.63 8.96 -44.99
C SER A 9 13.65 8.28 -44.03
N LEU A 10 13.60 6.94 -44.03
CA LEU A 10 12.80 6.11 -43.11
C LEU A 10 13.45 5.94 -41.72
N LEU A 11 14.63 6.52 -41.50
CA LEU A 11 15.38 6.43 -40.24
C LEU A 11 14.66 6.98 -38.98
N PRO A 12 13.81 8.04 -39.01
CA PRO A 12 13.22 8.54 -37.77
C PRO A 12 12.02 7.70 -37.32
N ILE A 13 11.43 6.89 -38.21
CA ILE A 13 10.26 6.06 -37.90
C ILE A 13 10.68 4.80 -37.13
N PHE A 14 11.87 4.26 -37.43
CA PHE A 14 12.41 3.08 -36.74
C PHE A 14 12.90 3.40 -35.31
N SER A 15 13.25 4.65 -35.02
CA SER A 15 13.69 5.06 -33.67
C SER A 15 12.54 5.29 -32.70
N LEU A 16 11.33 5.61 -33.18
CA LEU A 16 10.15 5.81 -32.32
C LEU A 16 9.54 4.49 -31.83
N THR A 17 9.69 3.40 -32.58
CA THR A 17 9.13 2.09 -32.22
C THR A 17 9.91 1.38 -31.11
N VAL A 18 11.22 1.64 -30.97
CA VAL A 18 12.07 1.02 -29.94
C VAL A 18 11.83 1.61 -28.55
N ILE A 19 11.47 2.90 -28.45
CA ILE A 19 11.23 3.57 -27.16
C ILE A 19 9.91 3.11 -26.52
N PHE A 20 8.93 2.68 -27.32
CA PHE A 20 7.62 2.21 -26.82
C PHE A 20 7.64 0.78 -26.24
N LEU A 21 8.71 -0.01 -26.45
CA LEU A 21 8.74 -1.42 -26.03
C LEU A 21 9.42 -1.65 -24.66
N SER A 22 9.99 -0.63 -24.04
CA SER A 22 10.70 -0.76 -22.75
C SER A 22 9.83 -0.51 -21.51
N THR A 23 8.50 -0.51 -21.64
CA THR A 23 7.62 -0.52 -20.46
C THR A 23 7.73 -1.88 -19.78
N THR A 24 8.66 -1.98 -18.83
CA THR A 24 8.72 -3.11 -17.89
C THR A 24 7.39 -3.15 -17.15
N ILE A 25 6.51 -4.07 -17.55
CA ILE A 25 5.33 -4.44 -16.78
C ILE A 25 5.85 -5.05 -15.49
N ALA A 26 5.91 -4.26 -14.42
CA ALA A 26 6.16 -4.78 -13.08
C ALA A 26 4.98 -5.68 -12.75
N LEU A 27 5.18 -7.01 -12.85
CA LEU A 27 4.20 -7.98 -12.41
C LEU A 27 3.83 -7.67 -10.95
N PRO A 28 2.53 -7.59 -10.61
CA PRO A 28 2.12 -7.42 -9.23
C PRO A 28 2.76 -8.55 -8.41
N GLN A 29 3.62 -8.17 -7.46
CA GLN A 29 4.21 -9.14 -6.53
C GLN A 29 3.05 -9.84 -5.83
N PRO A 30 3.00 -11.18 -5.84
CA PRO A 30 1.98 -11.89 -5.07
C PRO A 30 2.08 -11.44 -3.63
N THR A 31 1.01 -10.85 -3.09
CA THR A 31 0.87 -10.75 -1.64
C THR A 31 0.81 -12.18 -1.12
N ALA A 32 1.93 -12.66 -0.61
CA ALA A 32 1.99 -13.93 0.09
C ALA A 32 1.27 -13.75 1.43
N ALA A 33 -0.06 -13.88 1.41
CA ALA A 33 -0.79 -14.24 2.61
C ALA A 33 -0.24 -15.60 3.03
N LEU A 34 0.29 -15.70 4.25
CA LEU A 34 0.54 -17.01 4.84
C LEU A 34 -0.80 -17.75 4.84
N PRO A 35 -0.86 -19.00 4.34
CA PRO A 35 -2.11 -19.75 4.29
C PRO A 35 -2.43 -20.26 5.70
N LEU A 36 -2.83 -19.33 6.57
CA LEU A 36 -3.34 -19.65 7.89
C LEU A 36 -4.65 -20.42 7.74
N SER A 37 -4.79 -21.48 8.52
CA SER A 37 -6.03 -22.26 8.60
C SER A 37 -6.39 -22.53 10.05
N THR A 38 -7.54 -23.18 10.26
CA THR A 38 -7.99 -23.59 11.60
C THR A 38 -7.88 -25.09 11.77
N ASP A 39 -7.26 -25.54 12.85
CA ASP A 39 -7.33 -26.91 13.34
C ASP A 39 -8.06 -26.91 14.69
N SER A 40 -9.32 -27.37 14.67
CA SER A 40 -10.25 -27.25 15.81
C SER A 40 -10.29 -25.80 16.33
N ARG A 41 -9.77 -25.56 17.54
CA ARG A 41 -9.73 -24.24 18.19
C ARG A 41 -8.46 -23.42 17.90
N TRP A 42 -7.52 -23.94 17.12
CA TRP A 42 -6.21 -23.33 16.89
C TRP A 42 -6.09 -22.73 15.50
N ILE A 43 -5.37 -21.61 15.42
CA ILE A 43 -4.86 -21.08 14.15
C ILE A 43 -3.54 -21.79 13.88
N VAL A 44 -3.36 -22.35 12.69
CA VAL A 44 -2.16 -23.06 12.26
C VAL A 44 -1.60 -22.49 10.95
N ASP A 45 -0.30 -22.62 10.73
CA ASP A 45 0.37 -22.30 9.46
C ASP A 45 0.27 -23.46 8.44
N GLU A 46 0.88 -23.29 7.26
CA GLU A 46 0.93 -24.31 6.20
C GLU A 46 1.53 -25.65 6.64
N THR A 47 2.35 -25.64 7.70
CA THR A 47 2.99 -26.85 8.25
C THR A 47 2.16 -27.50 9.36
N GLY A 48 0.98 -26.97 9.67
CA GLY A 48 0.13 -27.41 10.77
C GLY A 48 0.62 -26.95 12.14
N ARG A 49 1.61 -26.05 12.22
CA ARG A 49 2.11 -25.55 13.50
C ARG A 49 1.20 -24.44 14.02
N ARG A 50 0.87 -24.51 15.31
CA ARG A 50 0.06 -23.49 15.98
C ARG A 50 0.72 -22.11 15.94
N VAL A 51 -0.04 -21.12 15.47
CA VAL A 51 0.31 -19.70 15.49
C VAL A 51 -0.54 -18.98 16.54
N LYS A 52 0.10 -18.13 17.35
CA LYS A 52 -0.60 -17.23 18.27
C LYS A 52 -0.52 -15.80 17.74
N LEU A 53 -1.68 -15.23 17.43
CA LEU A 53 -1.80 -13.83 17.03
C LEU A 53 -1.70 -12.94 18.27
N SER A 54 -0.69 -12.07 18.28
CA SER A 54 -0.47 -11.02 19.25
C SER A 54 -0.58 -9.72 18.48
N CYS A 55 -1.81 -9.18 18.40
CA CYS A 55 -2.10 -8.05 17.52
C CYS A 55 -2.20 -6.73 18.27
N VAL A 56 -1.87 -5.64 17.57
CA VAL A 56 -2.34 -4.29 17.91
C VAL A 56 -3.55 -3.92 17.07
N ASN A 57 -4.40 -3.03 17.57
CA ASN A 57 -5.41 -2.37 16.76
C ASN A 57 -4.82 -1.05 16.21
N TRP A 58 -4.79 -0.89 14.89
CA TRP A 58 -4.41 0.38 14.26
C TRP A 58 -5.66 1.00 13.65
N ALA A 59 -6.10 2.11 14.22
CA ALA A 59 -7.34 2.77 13.82
C ALA A 59 -7.18 3.45 12.45
N SER A 60 -8.14 3.22 11.55
CA SER A 60 -8.29 3.86 10.23
C SER A 60 -9.76 4.03 9.82
N HIS A 61 -10.70 3.80 10.74
CA HIS A 61 -12.15 3.91 10.52
C HIS A 61 -12.71 5.30 10.87
N LEU A 62 -11.85 6.22 11.32
CA LEU A 62 -12.22 7.59 11.68
C LEU A 62 -12.48 8.43 10.41
N ASP A 63 -12.95 9.66 10.60
CA ASP A 63 -13.42 10.55 9.53
C ASP A 63 -12.41 10.77 8.39
N ALA A 64 -11.12 10.76 8.69
CA ALA A 64 -10.06 10.92 7.68
C ALA A 64 -9.88 9.69 6.78
N VAL A 65 -10.39 8.52 7.18
CA VAL A 65 -10.35 7.23 6.47
C VAL A 65 -8.91 6.78 6.13
N VAL A 66 -7.96 7.15 6.99
CA VAL A 66 -6.54 6.77 6.89
C VAL A 66 -6.05 6.32 8.26
N ALA A 67 -5.03 5.47 8.29
CA ALA A 67 -4.43 5.03 9.54
C ALA A 67 -3.88 6.19 10.36
N GLU A 68 -4.20 6.19 11.65
CA GLU A 68 -3.79 7.23 12.58
C GLU A 68 -2.26 7.32 12.70
N GLY A 69 -1.75 8.53 12.91
CA GLY A 69 -0.33 8.78 13.11
C GLY A 69 0.52 8.88 11.83
N LEU A 70 -0.05 8.63 10.63
CA LEU A 70 0.71 8.74 9.37
C LEU A 70 1.10 10.19 9.00
N SER A 71 0.47 11.20 9.59
CA SER A 71 0.97 12.58 9.50
C SER A 71 2.15 12.86 10.43
N LYS A 72 2.46 11.96 11.37
CA LYS A 72 3.48 12.15 12.42
C LYS A 72 4.71 11.27 12.24
N GLN A 73 4.57 10.08 11.67
CA GLN A 73 5.69 9.16 11.41
C GLN A 73 5.53 8.39 10.10
N PRO A 74 6.62 7.96 9.45
CA PRO A 74 6.56 7.09 8.28
C PRO A 74 5.88 5.73 8.59
N ILE A 75 5.13 5.18 7.63
CA ILE A 75 4.48 3.85 7.74
C ILE A 75 5.48 2.78 8.21
N ASP A 76 6.67 2.77 7.62
CA ASP A 76 7.72 1.81 7.92
C ASP A 76 8.22 1.93 9.38
N SER A 77 8.35 3.17 9.89
CA SER A 77 8.77 3.41 11.27
C SER A 77 7.74 2.91 12.28
N ILE A 78 6.47 3.20 12.06
CA ILE A 78 5.37 2.71 12.91
C ILE A 78 5.30 1.17 12.85
N SER A 79 5.38 0.61 11.65
CA SER A 79 5.35 -0.85 11.45
C SER A 79 6.51 -1.55 12.17
N LYS A 80 7.74 -1.06 12.00
CA LYS A 80 8.92 -1.57 12.71
C LYS A 80 8.78 -1.44 14.22
N LYS A 81 8.19 -0.34 14.71
CA LYS A 81 7.94 -0.14 16.14
C LYS A 81 6.98 -1.18 16.70
N ILE A 82 5.86 -1.44 16.02
CA ILE A 82 4.89 -2.50 16.39
C ILE A 82 5.60 -3.86 16.50
N VAL A 83 6.43 -4.20 15.53
CA VAL A 83 7.21 -5.45 15.53
C VAL A 83 8.20 -5.49 16.69
N SER A 84 8.92 -4.39 16.95
CA SER A 84 9.88 -4.30 18.06
C SER A 84 9.23 -4.47 19.43
N MET A 85 7.94 -4.17 19.57
CA MET A 85 7.15 -4.40 20.78
C MET A 85 6.66 -5.86 20.92
N GLY A 86 6.96 -6.74 19.96
CA GLY A 86 6.63 -8.16 19.99
C GLY A 86 5.26 -8.52 19.40
N PHE A 87 4.60 -7.60 18.71
CA PHE A 87 3.37 -7.88 17.98
C PHE A 87 3.67 -8.48 16.60
N ASN A 88 2.84 -9.43 16.16
CA ASN A 88 2.99 -10.13 14.88
C ASN A 88 1.79 -9.94 13.94
N CYS A 89 0.83 -9.10 14.32
CA CYS A 89 -0.32 -8.77 13.49
C CYS A 89 -0.85 -7.37 13.83
N VAL A 90 -1.56 -6.79 12.88
CA VAL A 90 -2.28 -5.54 13.03
C VAL A 90 -3.73 -5.79 12.65
N ARG A 91 -4.66 -5.45 13.54
CA ARG A 91 -6.08 -5.31 13.21
C ARG A 91 -6.28 -3.90 12.65
N LEU A 92 -6.30 -3.80 11.33
CA LEU A 92 -6.51 -2.54 10.62
C LEU A 92 -8.00 -2.34 10.36
N THR A 93 -8.59 -1.34 11.01
CA THR A 93 -10.05 -1.07 10.93
C THR A 93 -10.38 -0.18 9.74
N TRP A 94 -11.50 -0.35 9.06
CA TRP A 94 -11.90 0.54 7.95
C TRP A 94 -13.39 0.84 8.03
N PRO A 95 -13.86 2.01 7.58
CA PRO A 95 -15.27 2.39 7.67
C PRO A 95 -16.06 1.75 6.53
N LEU A 96 -17.31 1.34 6.78
CA LEU A 96 -18.17 0.71 5.76
C LEU A 96 -18.28 1.56 4.48
N PHE A 97 -18.41 2.88 4.64
CA PHE A 97 -18.50 3.82 3.52
C PHE A 97 -17.31 3.77 2.57
N LEU A 98 -16.14 3.33 3.01
CA LEU A 98 -14.99 3.15 2.13
C LEU A 98 -15.24 2.07 1.05
N ALA A 99 -16.06 1.06 1.32
CA ALA A 99 -16.41 0.02 0.34
C ALA A 99 -17.77 0.26 -0.34
N THR A 100 -18.64 1.10 0.21
CA THR A 100 -19.99 1.32 -0.34
C THR A 100 -20.17 2.66 -1.04
N ASN A 101 -19.19 3.56 -0.96
CA ASN A 101 -19.23 4.88 -1.61
C ASN A 101 -17.97 5.09 -2.46
N ASP A 102 -18.11 4.88 -3.77
CA ASP A 102 -17.01 5.01 -4.74
C ASP A 102 -16.42 6.43 -4.79
N SER A 103 -17.25 7.45 -4.56
CA SER A 103 -16.78 8.84 -4.51
C SER A 103 -15.85 9.07 -3.32
N LEU A 104 -16.21 8.55 -2.14
CA LEU A 104 -15.34 8.58 -0.97
C LEU A 104 -14.07 7.74 -1.22
N ALA A 105 -14.23 6.51 -1.70
CA ALA A 105 -13.13 5.59 -1.96
C ALA A 105 -12.06 6.20 -2.89
N ASN A 106 -12.50 6.92 -3.92
CA ASN A 106 -11.64 7.54 -4.93
C ASN A 106 -11.15 8.96 -4.56
N THR A 107 -11.65 9.53 -3.46
CA THR A 107 -11.14 10.82 -2.93
C THR A 107 -9.68 10.64 -2.48
N THR A 108 -8.81 11.61 -2.75
CA THR A 108 -7.40 11.53 -2.31
C THR A 108 -7.27 11.83 -0.82
N ILE A 109 -6.20 11.32 -0.18
CA ILE A 109 -5.89 11.64 1.22
C ILE A 109 -5.81 13.16 1.40
N ARG A 110 -5.06 13.85 0.52
CA ARG A 110 -4.95 15.32 0.56
C ARG A 110 -6.31 16.00 0.53
N GLN A 111 -7.21 15.57 -0.35
CA GLN A 111 -8.53 16.19 -0.47
C GLN A 111 -9.39 15.91 0.76
N SER A 112 -9.39 14.68 1.27
CA SER A 112 -10.07 14.31 2.51
C SER A 112 -9.63 15.22 3.68
N PHE A 113 -8.32 15.36 3.87
CA PHE A 113 -7.76 16.19 4.94
C PHE A 113 -8.07 17.68 4.76
N ARG A 114 -8.09 18.19 3.50
CA ARG A 114 -8.54 19.57 3.23
C ARG A 114 -10.01 19.77 3.59
N ASN A 115 -10.88 18.84 3.22
CA ASN A 115 -12.32 18.91 3.51
C ASN A 115 -12.60 18.90 5.02
N LEU A 116 -11.77 18.19 5.79
CA LEU A 116 -11.86 18.13 7.26
C LEU A 116 -11.13 19.29 7.97
N GLY A 117 -10.51 20.23 7.24
CA GLY A 117 -9.73 21.33 7.82
C GLY A 117 -8.40 20.91 8.46
N LEU A 118 -7.91 19.70 8.19
CA LEU A 118 -6.70 19.12 8.77
C LEU A 118 -5.43 19.55 8.02
N ILE A 119 -5.25 20.85 7.82
CA ILE A 119 -4.18 21.40 6.97
C ILE A 119 -2.77 21.08 7.47
N GLU A 120 -2.52 21.15 8.78
CA GLU A 120 -1.22 20.80 9.36
C GLU A 120 -0.86 19.32 9.13
N SER A 121 -1.85 18.44 9.16
CA SER A 121 -1.64 17.03 8.91
C SER A 121 -1.24 16.75 7.46
N ILE A 122 -1.68 17.57 6.50
CA ILE A 122 -1.21 17.48 5.10
C ILE A 122 0.30 17.72 5.03
N ALA A 123 0.80 18.77 5.69
CA ALA A 123 2.24 19.05 5.76
C ALA A 123 2.98 17.89 6.44
N GLY A 124 2.43 17.34 7.52
CA GLY A 124 2.97 16.15 8.19
C GLY A 124 3.06 14.92 7.28
N PHE A 125 2.04 14.68 6.45
CA PHE A 125 2.08 13.61 5.44
C PHE A 125 3.14 13.85 4.37
N GLN A 126 3.28 15.09 3.89
CA GLN A 126 4.30 15.43 2.88
C GLN A 126 5.72 15.18 3.40
N VAL A 127 5.96 15.38 4.70
CA VAL A 127 7.26 15.07 5.33
C VAL A 127 7.44 13.58 5.56
N ASN A 128 6.44 12.91 6.14
CA ASN A 128 6.61 11.55 6.66
C ASN A 128 6.27 10.45 5.64
N ASN A 129 5.33 10.71 4.74
CA ASN A 129 4.82 9.75 3.77
C ASN A 129 4.48 10.44 2.43
N PRO A 130 5.46 11.10 1.76
CA PRO A 130 5.19 11.89 0.55
C PRO A 130 4.62 11.08 -0.61
N SER A 131 4.95 9.79 -0.70
CA SER A 131 4.51 8.93 -1.79
C SER A 131 3.03 8.54 -1.73
N ILE A 132 2.32 8.74 -0.60
CA ILE A 132 0.93 8.27 -0.45
C ILE A 132 -0.10 9.41 -0.34
N ILE A 133 0.31 10.65 -0.09
CA ILE A 133 -0.63 11.76 0.22
C ILE A 133 -1.58 12.11 -0.94
N ASP A 134 -1.18 11.79 -2.18
CA ASP A 134 -1.98 12.04 -3.38
C ASP A 134 -2.68 10.78 -3.91
N HIS A 135 -2.57 9.65 -3.20
CA HIS A 135 -3.33 8.43 -3.48
C HIS A 135 -4.78 8.52 -2.97
N SER A 136 -5.65 7.69 -3.54
CA SER A 136 -7.05 7.56 -3.10
C SER A 136 -7.15 6.88 -1.73
N LEU A 137 -8.19 7.21 -0.97
CA LEU A 137 -8.47 6.63 0.35
C LEU A 137 -8.54 5.10 0.31
N ILE A 138 -9.06 4.50 -0.76
CA ILE A 138 -9.07 3.02 -0.87
C ILE A 138 -7.68 2.44 -1.13
N SER A 139 -6.88 3.09 -1.98
CA SER A 139 -5.57 2.55 -2.36
C SER A 139 -4.56 2.60 -1.21
N VAL A 140 -4.71 3.53 -0.25
CA VAL A 140 -3.79 3.64 0.90
C VAL A 140 -3.71 2.34 1.72
N PHE A 141 -4.81 1.57 1.80
CA PHE A 141 -4.87 0.32 2.54
C PHE A 141 -4.01 -0.80 1.91
N GLN A 142 -3.62 -0.66 0.64
CA GLN A 142 -2.70 -1.59 -0.03
C GLN A 142 -1.24 -1.30 0.32
N PHE A 143 -0.91 -0.07 0.77
CA PHE A 143 0.48 0.30 1.09
C PHE A 143 0.90 -0.12 2.50
N ILE A 144 -0.03 -0.21 3.45
CA ILE A 144 0.28 -0.61 4.84
C ILE A 144 0.87 -2.03 4.92
N PRO A 145 0.36 -3.02 4.15
CA PRO A 145 0.98 -4.35 4.05
C PRO A 145 2.31 -4.38 3.29
N VAL A 146 2.48 -3.54 2.26
CA VAL A 146 3.58 -3.63 1.27
C VAL A 146 4.82 -2.82 1.68
N ASN A 147 4.62 -1.64 2.26
CA ASN A 147 5.70 -0.75 2.72
C ASN A 147 5.98 -0.85 4.23
N GLY A 148 5.30 -1.77 4.92
CA GLY A 148 5.55 -2.09 6.32
C GLY A 148 6.68 -3.11 6.47
N ALA A 149 6.99 -3.47 7.73
CA ALA A 149 7.81 -4.64 8.02
C ALA A 149 7.28 -5.84 7.22
N ASN A 150 8.14 -6.76 6.80
CA ASN A 150 7.71 -7.96 6.06
C ASN A 150 6.85 -8.86 6.98
N TRP A 151 5.56 -8.53 7.09
CA TRP A 151 4.61 -9.08 8.06
C TRP A 151 4.40 -10.59 7.88
N SER A 152 4.55 -11.09 6.65
CA SER A 152 4.50 -12.54 6.38
C SER A 152 5.67 -13.30 6.99
N LYS A 153 6.82 -12.65 7.26
CA LYS A 153 7.94 -13.27 7.99
C LYS A 153 7.80 -13.23 9.52
N LEU A 154 6.80 -12.52 10.03
CA LEU A 154 6.67 -12.20 11.47
C LEU A 154 5.64 -13.05 12.20
N LEU A 155 4.77 -13.76 11.46
CA LEU A 155 3.94 -14.83 11.99
C LEU A 155 4.80 -16.06 12.28
N LYS A 156 5.73 -15.94 13.22
CA LYS A 156 6.50 -17.07 13.71
C LYS A 156 5.65 -17.89 14.68
N PRO A 157 5.67 -19.23 14.59
CA PRO A 157 5.12 -20.07 15.63
C PRO A 157 5.80 -19.71 16.95
N LYS A 158 5.02 -19.37 17.99
CA LYS A 158 5.62 -19.14 19.31
C LYS A 158 6.19 -20.48 19.82
N PRO A 159 7.44 -20.51 20.34
CA PRO A 159 7.92 -21.68 21.06
C PRO A 159 7.01 -21.94 22.26
N LYS A 160 6.80 -23.22 22.57
CA LYS A 160 5.97 -23.68 23.69
C LYS A 160 6.49 -23.13 25.01
#